data_AF-A0A351CW80-F1
#
_entry.id   AF-A0A351CW80-F1
#
_cell.length_a   1.000
_cell.length_b   1.000
_cell.length_c   1.000
_cell.angle_alpha   90.00
_cell.angle_beta   90.00
_cell.angle_gamma   90.00
#
_symmetry.space_group_name_H-M   'P 1'
#
loop_
_entity.id
_entity.type
_entity.pdbx_description
1 polymer ?
#
loop_
_entity_poly.entity_id
_entity_poly.type
_entity_poly.pdbx_seq_one_letter_code
_entity_poly.pdbx_strand_id
1 'polypeptide(L)'
;MNRTLILFLALLSWTTFSFADLSQLPDKAATDKSEYRMLTLDNGLKVVLLSDPDLNNSSTSLVAWVGSYNDPEDRAGLAHFLEHMLFLGSEKFPGESEYGNYLKSNGGYSNAYTSGDHTNYHFEISHQAF
;
A
#
# COMPACT_ATOMS: atom_id res chain seq x y z
N MET A 1 41.37 45.03 -15.94
CA MET A 1 42.55 44.54 -15.18
C MET A 1 42.02 43.61 -14.10
N ASN A 2 42.24 42.32 -14.29
CA ASN A 2 42.21 41.21 -13.32
C ASN A 2 40.93 40.96 -12.51
N ARG A 3 40.14 39.94 -12.91
CA ARG A 3 40.27 38.51 -12.54
C ARG A 3 39.46 38.24 -11.26
N THR A 4 38.34 37.54 -11.38
CA THR A 4 38.04 36.30 -10.62
C THR A 4 36.74 35.70 -11.18
N LEU A 5 36.93 34.73 -12.06
CA LEU A 5 35.95 33.78 -12.57
C LEU A 5 35.97 32.61 -11.57
N ILE A 6 34.90 32.39 -10.79
CA ILE A 6 34.70 31.10 -10.11
C ILE A 6 33.28 30.62 -10.41
N LEU A 7 33.27 29.51 -11.14
CA LEU A 7 32.13 28.68 -11.47
C LEU A 7 31.42 28.16 -10.22
N PHE A 8 30.09 28.20 -10.18
CA PHE A 8 29.30 27.19 -9.49
C PHE A 8 28.14 26.78 -10.41
N LEU A 9 28.47 25.86 -11.31
CA LEU A 9 27.52 25.08 -12.09
C LEU A 9 26.89 24.00 -11.20
N ALA A 10 25.61 23.76 -11.43
CA ALA A 10 24.89 22.51 -11.19
C ALA A 10 24.69 22.06 -9.73
N LEU A 11 23.57 22.49 -9.15
CA LEU A 11 22.77 21.64 -8.27
C LEU A 11 21.50 21.25 -9.04
N LEU A 12 21.65 20.43 -10.08
CA LEU A 12 20.55 19.56 -10.48
C LEU A 12 20.56 18.43 -9.44
N SER A 13 19.71 18.54 -8.43
CA SER A 13 19.37 17.40 -7.59
C SER A 13 18.70 16.37 -8.51
N TRP A 14 19.49 15.44 -9.04
CA TRP A 14 18.95 14.20 -9.55
C TRP A 14 18.36 13.48 -8.35
N THR A 15 17.06 13.66 -8.13
CA THR A 15 16.26 12.62 -7.49
C THR A 15 16.40 11.41 -8.40
N THR A 16 17.38 10.57 -8.12
CA THR A 16 17.48 9.26 -8.74
C THR A 16 16.26 8.49 -8.25
N PHE A 17 15.19 8.52 -9.05
CA PHE A 17 14.21 7.45 -8.99
C PHE A 17 14.99 6.18 -9.30
N SER A 18 15.30 5.40 -8.27
CA SER A 18 15.85 4.07 -8.48
C SER A 18 14.79 3.31 -9.25
N PHE A 19 15.09 2.94 -10.50
CA PHE A 19 14.24 2.04 -11.24
C PHE A 19 14.08 0.77 -10.42
N ALA A 20 12.84 0.32 -10.27
CA ALA A 20 12.55 -0.89 -9.54
C ALA A 20 13.18 -2.09 -10.25
N ASP A 21 13.83 -2.94 -9.47
CA ASP A 21 14.39 -4.18 -9.94
C ASP A 21 13.24 -5.14 -10.32
N LEU A 22 12.97 -5.25 -11.62
CA LEU A 22 11.94 -6.14 -12.16
C LEU A 22 12.27 -7.62 -11.97
N SER A 23 13.49 -7.97 -11.56
CA SER A 23 13.88 -9.37 -11.28
C SER A 23 13.16 -9.96 -10.06
N GLN A 24 12.44 -9.14 -9.29
CA GLN A 24 11.65 -9.58 -8.13
C GLN A 24 10.18 -9.89 -8.45
N LEU A 25 9.73 -9.69 -9.70
CA LEU A 25 8.36 -10.05 -10.06
C LEU A 25 8.23 -11.56 -10.27
N PRO A 26 7.12 -12.19 -9.83
CA PRO A 26 6.87 -13.59 -10.10
C PRO A 26 6.73 -13.83 -11.61
N ASP A 27 7.17 -15.01 -12.05
CA ASP A 27 6.96 -15.45 -13.43
C ASP A 27 5.47 -15.45 -13.76
N LYS A 28 5.11 -14.71 -14.81
CA LYS A 28 3.73 -14.61 -15.26
C LYS A 28 3.32 -15.85 -16.03
N ALA A 29 2.07 -16.28 -15.83
CA ALA A 29 1.46 -17.25 -16.73
C ALA A 29 1.40 -16.68 -18.16
N ALA A 30 1.55 -17.53 -19.17
CA ALA A 30 1.49 -17.10 -20.57
C ALA A 30 0.16 -16.42 -20.96
N THR A 31 -0.91 -16.69 -20.20
CA THR A 31 -2.23 -16.10 -20.37
C THR A 31 -2.44 -14.79 -19.60
N ASP A 32 -1.53 -14.43 -18.70
CA ASP A 32 -1.65 -13.22 -17.89
C ASP A 32 -1.22 -11.98 -18.70
N LYS A 33 -2.21 -11.13 -19.02
CA LYS A 33 -1.99 -9.88 -19.76
C LYS A 33 -1.69 -8.67 -18.87
N SER A 34 -1.77 -8.82 -17.55
CA SER A 34 -1.63 -7.71 -16.61
C SER A 34 -0.22 -7.12 -16.63
N GLU A 35 -0.09 -5.81 -16.54
CA GLU A 35 1.21 -5.16 -16.37
C GLU A 35 1.53 -5.01 -14.89
N TYR A 36 2.78 -5.27 -14.51
CA TYR A 36 3.23 -5.17 -13.12
C TYR A 36 4.33 -4.13 -12.97
N ARG A 37 4.31 -3.40 -11.87
CA ARG A 37 5.38 -2.49 -11.48
C ARG A 37 5.62 -2.58 -9.99
N MET A 38 6.85 -2.83 -9.60
CA MET A 38 7.27 -2.67 -8.21
C MET A 38 7.80 -1.26 -8.00
N LEU A 39 7.67 -0.73 -6.80
CA LEU A 39 8.35 0.49 -6.38
C LEU A 39 8.53 0.52 -4.87
N THR A 40 9.49 1.32 -4.41
CA THR A 40 9.63 1.66 -2.99
C THR A 40 9.34 3.14 -2.85
N LEU A 41 8.37 3.48 -2.00
CA LEU A 41 8.04 4.88 -1.69
C LEU A 41 9.12 5.51 -0.80
N ASP A 42 9.14 6.83 -0.71
CA ASP A 42 10.12 7.57 0.10
C ASP A 42 10.06 7.20 1.60
N ASN A 43 8.91 6.73 2.08
CA ASN A 43 8.74 6.23 3.45
C ASN A 43 9.18 4.75 3.64
N GLY A 44 9.76 4.13 2.62
CA GLY A 44 10.23 2.75 2.63
C GLY A 44 9.16 1.69 2.34
N LEU A 45 7.90 2.09 2.11
CA LEU A 45 6.84 1.13 1.77
C LEU A 45 7.12 0.50 0.39
N LYS A 46 7.15 -0.83 0.35
CA LYS A 46 7.25 -1.60 -0.89
C LYS A 46 5.86 -1.80 -1.46
N VAL A 47 5.70 -1.45 -2.73
CA VAL A 47 4.41 -1.50 -3.44
C VAL A 47 4.56 -2.34 -4.70
N VAL A 48 3.57 -3.20 -4.93
CA VAL A 48 3.37 -3.87 -6.21
C VAL A 48 2.09 -3.31 -6.83
N LEU A 49 2.23 -2.74 -8.02
CA LEU A 49 1.12 -2.27 -8.84
C LEU A 49 0.83 -3.33 -9.89
N LEU A 50 -0.45 -3.65 -10.06
CA LEU A 50 -0.99 -4.49 -11.11
C LEU A 50 -1.97 -3.64 -11.92
N SER A 51 -1.80 -3.62 -13.25
CA SER A 51 -2.70 -2.94 -14.17
C SER A 51 -3.27 -3.94 -15.18
N ASP A 52 -4.57 -4.16 -15.12
CA ASP A 52 -5.32 -4.92 -16.12
C ASP A 52 -6.60 -4.14 -16.46
N PRO A 53 -6.67 -3.52 -17.66
CA PRO A 53 -7.84 -2.75 -18.09
C PRO A 53 -9.12 -3.57 -18.27
N ASP A 54 -9.02 -4.91 -18.34
CA ASP A 54 -10.18 -5.79 -18.56
C ASP A 54 -10.89 -6.16 -17.24
N LEU A 55 -10.34 -5.78 -16.08
CA LEU A 55 -10.92 -6.06 -14.77
C LEU A 55 -12.05 -5.07 -14.40
N ASN A 56 -13.19 -5.62 -13.98
CA ASN A 56 -14.35 -4.82 -13.52
C ASN A 56 -14.18 -4.25 -12.11
N ASN A 57 -13.34 -4.90 -11.29
CA ASN A 57 -13.11 -4.54 -9.90
C ASN A 57 -11.62 -4.27 -9.69
N SER A 58 -11.34 -3.31 -8.82
CA SER A 58 -10.00 -3.01 -8.33
C SER A 58 -9.90 -3.41 -6.87
N SER A 59 -8.70 -3.74 -6.43
CA SER A 59 -8.44 -4.21 -5.08
C SER A 59 -7.12 -3.69 -4.56
N THR A 60 -6.96 -3.72 -3.24
CA THR A 60 -5.70 -3.40 -2.57
C THR A 60 -5.57 -4.26 -1.34
N SER A 61 -4.34 -4.65 -1.03
CA SER A 61 -3.96 -5.27 0.23
C SER A 61 -2.75 -4.58 0.83
N LEU A 62 -2.77 -4.37 2.14
CA LEU A 62 -1.68 -3.78 2.92
C LEU A 62 -1.34 -4.72 4.07
N VAL A 63 -0.04 -5.00 4.23
CA VAL A 63 0.49 -5.84 5.30
C VAL A 63 1.34 -5.00 6.23
N ALA A 64 0.98 -5.01 7.51
CA ALA A 64 1.86 -4.61 8.59
C ALA A 64 2.63 -5.85 9.08
N TRP A 65 3.97 -5.80 9.05
CA TRP A 65 4.85 -6.87 9.54
C TRP A 65 4.94 -6.91 11.08
N VAL A 66 3.78 -6.88 11.72
CA VAL A 66 3.56 -6.96 13.16
C VAL A 66 2.26 -7.74 13.34
N GLY A 67 2.26 -8.76 14.21
CA GLY A 67 1.09 -9.60 14.47
C GLY A 67 0.95 -9.92 15.96
N SER A 68 0.23 -10.98 16.30
CA SER A 68 -0.03 -11.35 17.70
C SER A 68 1.21 -11.76 18.49
N TYR A 69 2.33 -12.13 17.85
CA TYR A 69 3.60 -12.36 18.53
C TYR A 69 4.20 -11.07 19.12
N ASN A 70 3.70 -9.92 18.68
CA ASN A 70 4.09 -8.61 19.18
C ASN A 70 3.11 -8.05 20.22
N ASP A 71 2.09 -8.84 20.63
CA ASP A 71 1.20 -8.45 21.71
C ASP A 71 2.00 -8.21 23.01
N PRO A 72 1.74 -7.13 23.76
CA PRO A 72 2.29 -6.98 25.09
C PRO A 72 1.90 -8.15 25.99
N GLU A 73 2.80 -8.56 26.88
CA GLU A 73 2.58 -9.71 27.78
C GLU A 73 1.30 -9.57 28.63
N ASP A 74 0.91 -8.35 28.98
CA ASP A 74 -0.28 -8.02 29.77
C ASP A 74 -1.53 -7.71 28.92
N ARG A 75 -1.44 -7.84 27.60
CA ARG A 75 -2.48 -7.48 26.61
C ARG A 75 -2.51 -8.45 25.44
N ALA A 76 -2.68 -9.74 25.72
CA ALA A 76 -2.92 -10.74 24.68
C ALA A 76 -4.14 -10.40 23.81
N GLY A 77 -3.98 -10.48 22.48
CA GLY A 77 -4.99 -10.16 21.49
C GLY A 77 -5.02 -8.69 21.06
N LEU A 78 -4.07 -7.85 21.49
CA LEU A 78 -4.07 -6.41 21.18
C LEU A 78 -3.91 -6.14 19.68
N ALA A 79 -3.05 -6.86 18.96
CA ALA A 79 -2.87 -6.71 17.53
C ALA A 79 -4.18 -7.02 16.77
N HIS A 80 -4.84 -8.12 17.13
CA HIS A 80 -6.14 -8.47 16.56
C HIS A 80 -7.23 -7.47 16.96
N PHE A 81 -7.23 -6.98 18.19
CA PHE A 81 -8.17 -5.94 18.59
C PHE A 81 -7.97 -4.64 17.80
N LEU A 82 -6.71 -4.22 17.61
CA LEU A 82 -6.36 -3.05 16.81
C LEU A 82 -6.83 -3.20 15.36
N GLU A 83 -6.70 -4.39 14.78
CA GLU A 83 -7.23 -4.70 13.43
C GLU A 83 -8.72 -4.35 13.32
N HIS A 84 -9.55 -4.76 14.27
CA HIS A 84 -10.98 -4.39 14.28
C HIS A 84 -11.19 -2.89 14.40
N MET A 85 -10.39 -2.20 15.23
CA MET A 85 -10.56 -0.76 15.48
C MET A 85 -10.26 0.10 14.26
N LEU A 86 -9.38 -0.33 13.35
CA LEU A 86 -9.05 0.44 12.14
C LEU A 86 -10.21 0.54 11.14
N PHE A 87 -11.26 -0.26 11.28
CA PHE A 87 -12.48 -0.13 10.47
C PHE A 87 -13.47 0.91 11.01
N LEU A 88 -13.25 1.44 12.22
CA LEU A 88 -14.20 2.28 12.95
C LEU A 88 -13.92 3.78 12.85
N GLY A 89 -13.12 4.20 11.87
CA GLY A 89 -12.90 5.60 11.54
C GLY A 89 -11.45 6.05 11.65
N SER A 90 -11.19 7.22 11.06
CA SER A 90 -9.89 7.88 11.02
C SER A 90 -10.08 9.39 11.17
N GLU A 91 -8.99 10.14 11.32
CA GLU A 91 -9.05 11.60 11.37
C GLU A 91 -9.74 12.21 10.13
N LYS A 92 -9.47 11.67 8.93
CA LYS A 92 -10.04 12.16 7.68
C LYS A 92 -11.48 11.68 7.44
N PHE A 93 -11.82 10.48 7.93
CA PHE A 93 -13.12 9.84 7.77
C PHE A 93 -13.58 9.31 9.13
N PRO A 94 -14.16 10.16 9.99
CA PRO A 94 -14.43 9.84 11.39
C PRO A 94 -15.69 8.98 11.60
N GLY A 95 -16.49 8.73 10.57
CA GLY A 95 -17.71 7.93 10.71
C GLY A 95 -17.39 6.45 10.91
N GLU A 96 -17.90 5.86 12.00
CA GLU A 96 -17.65 4.45 12.38
C GLU A 96 -18.00 3.43 11.29
N SER A 97 -18.98 3.74 10.44
CA SER A 97 -19.40 2.87 9.33
C SER A 97 -19.10 3.46 7.95
N GLU A 98 -18.40 4.59 7.88
CA GLU A 98 -18.22 5.34 6.64
C GLU A 98 -17.47 4.51 5.59
N TYR A 99 -16.36 3.90 5.98
CA TYR A 99 -15.55 3.05 5.10
C TYR A 99 -16.35 1.84 4.59
N GLY A 100 -16.99 1.09 5.49
CA GLY A 100 -17.78 -0.08 5.13
C GLY A 100 -19.00 0.25 4.28
N ASN A 101 -19.67 1.38 4.53
CA ASN A 101 -20.81 1.84 3.74
C ASN A 101 -20.37 2.28 2.35
N TYR A 102 -19.24 2.99 2.23
CA TYR A 102 -18.70 3.39 0.94
C TYR A 102 -18.42 2.18 0.04
N LEU A 103 -17.75 1.15 0.57
CA LEU A 103 -17.48 -0.07 -0.17
C LEU A 103 -18.79 -0.75 -0.59
N LYS A 104 -19.73 -0.99 0.35
CA LYS A 104 -21.00 -1.65 0.07
C LYS A 104 -21.83 -0.93 -1.00
N SER A 105 -21.89 0.40 -0.94
CA SER A 105 -22.63 1.22 -1.92
C SER A 105 -21.99 1.22 -3.31
N ASN A 106 -20.72 0.84 -3.43
CA ASN A 106 -19.97 0.76 -4.68
C ASN A 106 -19.63 -0.68 -5.10
N GLY A 107 -20.43 -1.66 -4.65
CA GLY A 107 -20.26 -3.07 -5.04
C GLY A 107 -19.00 -3.74 -4.50
N GLY A 108 -18.44 -3.18 -3.43
CA GLY A 108 -17.21 -3.65 -2.79
C GLY A 108 -17.42 -4.26 -1.40
N TYR A 109 -16.34 -4.80 -0.87
CA TYR A 109 -16.24 -5.30 0.51
C TYR A 109 -14.78 -5.20 1.00
N SER A 110 -14.60 -5.33 2.31
CA SER A 110 -13.28 -5.38 2.94
C SER A 110 -13.21 -6.48 3.97
N ASN A 111 -12.00 -6.94 4.26
CA ASN A 111 -11.71 -7.79 5.40
C ASN A 111 -10.28 -7.57 5.89
N ALA A 112 -9.95 -8.18 7.01
CA ALA A 112 -8.60 -8.24 7.54
C ALA A 112 -8.38 -9.55 8.31
N TYR A 113 -7.12 -9.85 8.60
CA TYR A 113 -6.76 -10.90 9.55
C TYR A 113 -5.44 -10.58 10.23
N THR A 114 -5.32 -11.03 11.47
CA THR A 114 -4.09 -10.98 12.26
C THR A 114 -3.51 -12.37 12.44
N SER A 115 -2.31 -12.58 11.89
CA SER A 115 -1.46 -13.75 12.10
C SER A 115 -0.52 -13.51 13.29
N GLY A 116 0.35 -14.48 13.58
CA GLY A 116 1.41 -14.33 14.57
C GLY A 116 2.40 -13.20 14.22
N ASP A 117 2.79 -13.10 12.95
CA ASP A 117 3.89 -12.25 12.48
C ASP A 117 3.46 -11.05 11.62
N HIS A 118 2.17 -10.95 11.29
CA HIS A 118 1.65 -9.86 10.47
C HIS A 118 0.15 -9.66 10.65
N THR A 119 -0.32 -8.48 10.26
CA THR A 119 -1.74 -8.18 10.06
C THR A 119 -1.95 -7.70 8.63
N ASN A 120 -2.91 -8.30 7.92
CA ASN A 120 -3.26 -7.98 6.55
C ASN A 120 -4.63 -7.30 6.53
N TYR A 121 -4.74 -6.20 5.77
CA TYR A 121 -5.99 -5.52 5.46
C TYR A 121 -6.19 -5.56 3.96
N HIS A 122 -7.39 -5.84 3.48
CA HIS A 122 -7.68 -5.82 2.05
C HIS A 122 -9.12 -5.40 1.75
N PHE A 123 -9.30 -4.86 0.55
CA PHE A 123 -10.62 -4.57 0.01
C PHE A 123 -10.68 -4.80 -1.49
N GLU A 124 -11.91 -4.92 -1.98
CA GLU A 124 -12.27 -4.95 -3.39
C GLU A 124 -13.43 -3.98 -3.60
N ILE A 125 -13.44 -3.28 -4.73
CA ILE A 125 -14.47 -2.31 -5.11
C ILE A 125 -14.63 -2.28 -6.63
N SER A 126 -15.79 -1.83 -7.13
CA SER A 126 -15.94 -1.53 -8.55
C SER A 126 -14.86 -0.57 -9.03
N HIS A 127 -14.26 -0.84 -10.20
CA HIS A 127 -13.16 -0.05 -10.76
C HIS A 127 -13.48 1.45 -10.88
N GLN A 128 -14.75 1.80 -11.11
CA GLN A 128 -15.19 3.19 -11.22
C GLN A 128 -15.17 3.98 -9.89
N ALA A 129 -15.05 3.28 -8.76
CA ALA A 129 -15.08 3.87 -7.42
C ALA A 129 -13.79 3.63 -6.62
N PHE A 130 -12.74 3.10 -7.27
CA PHE A 130 -11.40 2.97 -6.74
C PHE A 130 -10.67 4.32 -6.75
#